data_AF-A0A6V7JM14-F1
#
_entry.id   AF-A0A6V7JM14-F1
#
_cell.length_a   1.000
_cell.length_b   1.000
_cell.length_c   1.000
_cell.angle_alpha   90.00
_cell.angle_beta   90.00
_cell.angle_gamma   90.00
#
_symmetry.space_group_name_H-M   'P 1'
#
loop_
_entity.id
_entity.type
_entity.pdbx_description
1 polymer ?
#
loop_
_entity_poly.entity_id
_entity_poly.type
_entity_poly.pdbx_seq_one_letter_code
_entity_poly.pdbx_strand_id
1 'polypeptide(L)' 'MANKVGPVCPQKLPNITDEAKALERMPRGRLEYLKKLLPHLNNQSEDCLYLNVYAPAM' A
#
# COMPACT_ATOMS: atom_id res chain seq x y z
N MET A 1 -2.77 -21.45 -2.89
CA MET A 1 -3.72 -21.44 -1.76
C MET A 1 -4.02 -20.00 -1.38
N ALA A 2 -5.29 -19.67 -1.13
CA ALA A 2 -5.74 -18.32 -0.79
C ALA A 2 -5.48 -17.95 0.69
N ASN A 3 -4.26 -18.23 1.17
CA ASN A 3 -3.82 -17.96 2.55
C ASN A 3 -2.87 -16.77 2.63
N LYS A 4 -2.63 -16.09 1.49
CA LYS A 4 -1.77 -14.92 1.34
C LYS A 4 -2.41 -13.97 0.34
N VAL A 5 -2.18 -12.68 0.53
CA VAL A 5 -2.59 -11.64 -0.42
C VAL A 5 -1.70 -11.75 -1.67
N GLY A 6 -2.29 -11.68 -2.86
CA GLY A 6 -1.57 -11.60 -4.12
C GLY A 6 -0.80 -10.29 -4.29
N PRO A 7 0.04 -10.16 -5.33
CA PRO A 7 0.67 -8.89 -5.68
C PRO A 7 -0.39 -7.83 -6.03
N VAL A 8 -0.09 -6.57 -5.74
CA VAL A 8 -0.92 -5.44 -6.18
C VAL A 8 -0.57 -5.04 -7.61
N CYS A 9 -1.45 -4.28 -8.26
CA CYS A 9 -1.17 -3.80 -9.61
C CYS A 9 -0.03 -2.76 -9.65
N PRO A 10 0.67 -2.60 -10.78
CA PRO A 10 1.73 -1.62 -10.92
C PRO A 10 1.18 -0.20 -10.75
N GLN A 11 1.77 0.57 -9.83
CA GLN A 11 1.34 1.92 -9.49
C GLN A 11 2.53 2.80 -9.10
N LYS A 12 2.40 4.10 -9.38
CA LYS A 12 3.42 5.08 -9.00
C LYS A 12 3.22 5.53 -7.56
N LEU A 13 4.05 5.02 -6.65
CA LEU A 13 4.01 5.40 -5.24
C LEU A 13 4.64 6.78 -5.01
N PRO A 14 4.12 7.59 -4.06
CA PRO A 14 4.76 8.84 -3.67
C PRO A 14 6.08 8.55 -2.95
N ASN A 15 7.14 9.27 -3.32
CA ASN A 15 8.40 9.21 -2.60
C ASN A 15 8.29 10.03 -1.31
N ILE A 16 8.37 9.33 -0.17
CA ILE A 16 8.35 9.92 1.17
C ILE A 16 9.63 9.63 1.95
N THR A 17 10.71 9.21 1.28
CA THR A 17 11.98 8.86 1.92
C THR A 17 12.58 10.07 2.66
N ASP A 18 12.34 11.27 2.12
CA ASP A 18 12.68 12.55 2.73
C ASP A 18 11.42 13.16 3.38
N GLU A 19 11.31 13.03 4.70
CA GLU A 19 10.16 13.52 5.45
C GLU A 19 10.02 15.03 5.40
N ALA A 20 11.13 15.78 5.44
CA ALA A 20 11.09 17.24 5.42
C ALA A 20 10.48 17.72 4.10
N LYS A 21 10.95 17.18 2.96
CA LYS A 21 10.38 17.50 1.63
C LYS A 21 8.96 16.98 1.47
N ALA A 22 8.61 15.85 2.08
CA ALA A 22 7.25 15.34 2.04
C ALA A 22 6.29 16.29 2.78
N LEU A 23 6.68 16.80 3.96
CA LEU A 23 5.87 17.71 4.77
C LEU A 23 5.65 19.09 4.14
N GLU A 24 6.53 19.52 3.22
CA GLU A 24 6.28 20.71 2.39
C GLU A 24 5.08 20.54 1.44
N ARG A 25 4.78 19.30 1.04
CA ARG A 25 3.77 18.98 0.01
C ARG A 25 2.52 18.31 0.57
N MET A 26 2.59 17.75 1.78
CA MET A 26 1.45 17.07 2.40
C MET A 26 1.39 17.24 3.92
N PRO A 27 0.19 17.20 4.53
CA PRO A 27 0.05 17.25 5.98
C PRO A 27 0.69 16.04 6.69
N ARG A 28 1.14 16.24 7.93
CA ARG A 28 1.71 15.18 8.80
C ARG A 28 0.83 13.93 8.88
N GLY A 29 -0.48 14.09 9.07
CA GLY A 29 -1.40 12.95 9.15
C GLY A 29 -1.42 12.09 7.88
N ARG A 30 -1.29 12.73 6.70
CA ARG A 30 -1.20 12.01 5.42
C ARG A 30 0.11 11.27 5.27
N LEU A 31 1.22 11.89 5.68
CA LEU A 31 2.55 11.24 5.68
C LEU A 31 2.55 9.98 6.55
N GLU A 32 2.06 10.08 7.78
CA GLU A 32 1.98 8.95 8.71
C GLU A 32 1.08 7.82 8.18
N TYR A 33 -0.02 8.17 7.52
CA TYR A 33 -0.88 7.18 6.87
C TYR A 33 -0.16 6.46 5.71
N LEU A 34 0.56 7.20 4.87
CA LEU A 34 1.33 6.62 3.76
C LEU A 34 2.45 5.70 4.26
N LYS A 35 3.17 6.08 5.32
CA LYS A 35 4.20 5.21 5.94
C LYS A 35 3.65 3.85 6.33
N LYS A 36 2.41 3.78 6.83
CA LYS A 36 1.73 2.51 7.18
C LYS A 36 1.31 1.72 5.94
N LEU A 37 0.88 2.39 4.88
CA LEU A 37 0.36 1.74 3.67
C LEU A 37 1.43 1.23 2.72
N LEU A 38 2.48 2.01 2.47
CA LEU A 38 3.49 1.71 1.44
C LEU A 38 4.09 0.29 1.54
N PRO A 39 4.38 -0.27 2.73
CA PRO A 39 4.85 -1.65 2.84
C PRO A 39 3.92 -2.69 2.19
N HIS A 40 2.60 -2.47 2.22
CA HIS A 40 1.61 -3.36 1.62
C HIS A 40 1.54 -3.23 0.08
N LEU A 41 2.16 -2.19 -0.50
CA LEU A 41 2.13 -1.88 -1.93
C LEU A 41 3.44 -2.18 -2.65
N ASN A 42 4.44 -2.74 -1.95
CA ASN A 42 5.77 -3.03 -2.50
C ASN A 42 5.78 -4.18 -3.51
N ASN A 43 4.95 -5.21 -3.29
CA ASN A 43 4.89 -6.38 -4.16
C ASN A 43 3.96 -6.12 -5.35
N GLN A 44 4.50 -5.59 -6.45
CA GLN A 44 3.73 -5.20 -7.63
C GLN A 44 3.97 -6.15 -8.80
N SER A 45 2.91 -6.47 -9.54
CA SER A 45 2.94 -7.33 -10.74
C SER A 45 1.83 -6.93 -11.71
N GLU A 46 2.05 -7.05 -13.01
CA GLU A 46 0.97 -6.90 -14.01
C GLU A 46 -0.09 -7.99 -13.90
N ASP A 47 0.29 -9.17 -13.43
CA ASP A 47 -0.65 -10.18 -12.96
C ASP A 47 -1.08 -9.83 -11.53
N CYS A 48 -2.16 -9.05 -11.40
CA CYS A 48 -2.68 -8.52 -10.14
C CYS A 48 -4.20 -8.70 -9.95
N LEU A 49 -4.87 -9.47 -10.81
CA LEU A 49 -6.33 -9.63 -10.81
C LEU A 49 -6.78 -10.65 -9.76
N TYR A 50 -6.60 -10.29 -8.48
CA TYR A 50 -6.94 -11.11 -7.31
C TYR A 50 -8.02 -10.45 -6.46
N LEU A 51 -8.78 -11.27 -5.73
CA LEU A 51 -9.78 -10.81 -4.76
C LEU A 51 -9.58 -11.51 -3.42
N ASN A 52 -9.98 -10.84 -2.33
CA ASN A 52 -9.95 -11.39 -0.97
C ASN A 52 -11.37 -11.37 -0.39
N VAL A 53 -11.86 -12.50 0.12
CA VAL A 53 -13.20 -12.62 0.72
C VAL A 53 -13.05 -12.91 2.21
N TYR A 54 -13.73 -12.11 3.03
CA TYR A 54 -13.79 -12.30 4.48
C TYR A 54 -15.24 -12.61 4.86
N ALA A 55 -15.45 -13.70 5.60
CA ALA A 55 -16.74 -14.12 6.12
C ALA A 55 -16.69 -14.20 7.66
N PRO A 56 -17.80 -14.02 8.37
CA PRO A 56 -17.85 -14.17 9.82
C PRO A 56 -17.33 -15.53 10.29
N ALA A 57 -16.61 -15.55 11.41
CA ALA A 57 -16.33 -16.80 12.10
C ALA A 57 -17.63 -17.36 12.68
N MET A 58 -17.79 -18.69 12.60
CA MET A 58 -18.87 -19.40 13.29
C MET A 58 -18.70 -19.35 14.80
#